data_AF-A0A7X1XYC9-F1
#
_entry.id   AF-A0A7X1XYC9-F1
#
_cell.length_a   1.000
_cell.length_b   1.000
_cell.length_c   1.000
_cell.angle_alpha   90.00
_cell.angle_beta   90.00
_cell.angle_gamma   90.00
#
_symmetry.space_group_name_H-M   'P 1'
#
loop_
_entity.id
_entity.type
_entity.pdbx_description
1 polymer ?
#
loop_
_entity_poly.entity_id
_entity_poly.type
_entity_poly.pdbx_seq_one_letter_code
_entity_poly.pdbx_strand_id
1 'polypeptide(L)'
;MKASIVGISIAALVAVCCWFGWGAYQSHQESSQALSAVQASAVLFERQISARDEDGITLAEYSSRASGTLESLDKEAGKLASVDWSHRPADRDVALAFIDGCKAMTRLASARVRLMVEESNAQEAYDRATKELHEASSSEREWKHKRFASASDDLIATLQKKIDESKGAKGKIEKFLAADDAVKTAFGENKGLSKPVAEDFRKSISPPPPEKDSDAKS
;
A
#
# COMPACT_ATOMS: atom_id res chain seq x y z
N MET A 1 29.17 61.34 -3.76
CA MET A 1 29.84 60.02 -3.61
C MET A 1 29.29 59.20 -2.44
N LYS A 2 29.28 59.69 -1.18
CA LYS A 2 28.79 58.89 -0.03
C LYS A 2 27.31 58.44 -0.14
N ALA A 3 26.41 59.31 -0.61
CA ALA A 3 24.99 58.98 -0.80
C ALA A 3 24.76 57.93 -1.91
N SER A 4 25.55 57.96 -3.00
CA SER A 4 25.47 56.97 -4.08
C SER A 4 25.96 55.59 -3.64
N ILE A 5 27.01 55.54 -2.80
CA ILE A 5 27.50 54.28 -2.24
C ILE A 5 26.46 53.67 -1.30
N VAL A 6 25.85 54.46 -0.41
CA VAL A 6 24.79 53.98 0.49
C VAL A 6 23.56 53.48 -0.28
N GLY A 7 23.15 54.18 -1.34
CA GLY A 7 22.04 53.74 -2.20
C GLY A 7 22.32 52.41 -2.92
N ILE A 8 23.55 52.22 -3.43
CA ILE A 8 23.97 50.97 -4.07
C ILE A 8 24.03 49.83 -3.04
N SER A 9 24.55 50.10 -1.84
CA SER A 9 24.60 49.10 -0.76
C SER A 9 23.20 48.63 -0.35
N ILE A 10 22.24 49.56 -0.21
CA ILE A 10 20.86 49.22 0.15
C ILE A 10 20.17 48.46 -0.99
N ALA A 11 20.35 48.87 -2.25
CA ALA A 11 19.79 48.17 -3.40
C ALA A 11 20.35 46.74 -3.54
N ALA A 12 21.65 46.56 -3.32
CA ALA A 12 22.27 45.23 -3.31
C ALA A 12 21.72 44.37 -2.16
N LEU A 13 21.51 44.94 -0.98
CA LEU A 13 20.97 44.22 0.19
C LEU A 13 19.51 43.81 -0.02
N VAL A 14 18.69 44.69 -0.61
CA VAL A 14 17.31 44.38 -1.00
C VAL A 14 17.29 43.28 -2.07
N ALA A 15 18.14 43.36 -3.09
CA ALA A 15 18.22 42.34 -4.13
C ALA A 15 18.62 40.97 -3.57
N VAL A 16 19.58 40.92 -2.63
CA VAL A 16 19.97 39.69 -1.94
C VAL A 16 18.83 39.13 -1.10
N CYS A 17 18.11 39.97 -0.33
CA CYS A 17 16.94 39.54 0.44
C CYS A 17 15.80 39.02 -0.44
N CYS A 18 15.53 39.68 -1.58
CA CYS A 18 14.53 39.22 -2.55
C CYS A 18 14.92 37.86 -3.17
N TRP A 19 16.21 37.63 -3.44
CA TRP A 19 16.69 36.36 -3.99
C TRP A 19 16.55 35.21 -2.99
N PHE A 20 16.96 35.42 -1.73
CA PHE A 20 16.76 34.42 -0.67
C PHE A 20 15.27 34.17 -0.38
N GLY A 21 14.44 35.22 -0.38
CA GLY A 21 13.00 35.09 -0.22
C GLY A 21 12.33 34.30 -1.36
N TRP A 22 12.77 34.53 -2.60
CA TRP A 22 12.26 33.80 -3.77
C TRP A 22 12.63 32.31 -3.74
N GLY A 23 13.89 31.99 -3.41
CA GLY A 23 14.32 30.59 -3.26
C GLY A 23 13.60 29.86 -2.12
N ALA A 24 13.37 30.54 -0.99
CA ALA A 24 12.59 29.99 0.12
C ALA A 24 11.12 29.76 -0.28
N TYR A 25 10.53 30.67 -1.05
CA TYR A 25 9.18 30.53 -1.59
C TYR A 25 9.06 29.35 -2.55
N GLN A 26 9.99 29.23 -3.52
CA GLN A 26 10.02 28.10 -4.46
C GLN A 26 10.22 26.76 -3.73
N SER A 27 11.14 26.72 -2.77
CA SER A 27 11.32 25.54 -1.91
C SER A 27 10.04 25.18 -1.15
N HIS A 28 9.31 26.15 -0.61
CA HIS A 28 8.06 25.88 0.11
C HIS A 28 6.97 25.37 -0.82
N GLN A 29 6.88 25.92 -2.03
CA GLN A 29 5.93 25.48 -3.03
C GLN A 29 6.19 24.03 -3.47
N GLU A 30 7.45 23.67 -3.70
CA GLU A 30 7.85 22.28 -4.00
C GLU A 30 7.46 21.33 -2.86
N SER A 31 7.82 21.64 -1.61
CA SER A 31 7.44 20.83 -0.44
C SER A 31 5.91 20.69 -0.28
N SER A 32 5.15 21.77 -0.53
CA SER A 32 3.69 21.74 -0.46
C SER A 32 3.07 20.86 -1.55
N GLN A 33 3.65 20.83 -2.75
CA GLN A 33 3.17 19.97 -3.83
C GLN A 33 3.43 18.49 -3.52
N ALA A 34 4.64 18.17 -3.05
CA ALA A 34 4.99 16.81 -2.61
C ALA A 34 4.03 16.34 -1.51
N LEU A 35 3.81 17.19 -0.50
CA LEU A 35 2.89 16.89 0.59
C LEU A 35 1.44 16.68 0.11
N SER A 36 0.95 17.52 -0.80
CA SER A 36 -0.40 17.37 -1.35
C SER A 36 -0.57 16.02 -2.06
N ALA A 37 0.43 15.58 -2.82
CA ALA A 37 0.40 14.29 -3.51
C ALA A 37 0.42 13.11 -2.52
N VAL A 38 1.22 13.21 -1.46
CA VAL A 38 1.25 12.21 -0.37
C VAL A 38 -0.13 12.10 0.30
N GLN A 39 -0.73 13.23 0.68
CA GLN A 39 -2.03 13.23 1.36
C GLN A 39 -3.15 12.67 0.46
N ALA A 40 -3.17 13.06 -0.82
CA ALA A 40 -4.12 12.51 -1.79
C ALA A 40 -3.96 10.99 -1.93
N SER A 41 -2.71 10.52 -2.00
CA SER A 41 -2.37 9.10 -2.16
C SER A 41 -2.71 8.28 -0.93
N ALA A 42 -2.47 8.82 0.27
CA ALA A 42 -2.86 8.19 1.53
C ALA A 42 -4.38 8.01 1.60
N VAL A 43 -5.16 9.05 1.29
CA VAL A 43 -6.64 8.98 1.29
C VAL A 43 -7.15 7.94 0.28
N LEU A 44 -6.60 7.94 -0.95
CA LEU A 44 -6.96 6.98 -1.99
C LEU A 44 -6.67 5.54 -1.54
N PHE A 45 -5.47 5.32 -0.99
CA PHE A 45 -5.03 4.03 -0.50
C PHE A 45 -5.89 3.52 0.67
N GLU A 46 -6.07 4.33 1.71
CA GLU A 46 -6.82 3.95 2.90
C GLU A 46 -8.27 3.61 2.56
N ARG A 47 -8.92 4.42 1.71
CA ARG A 47 -10.26 4.14 1.23
C ARG A 47 -10.34 2.81 0.49
N GLN A 48 -9.37 2.49 -0.35
CA GLN A 48 -9.33 1.22 -1.08
C GLN A 48 -9.10 0.01 -0.17
N ILE A 49 -8.28 0.13 0.87
CA ILE A 49 -8.06 -0.96 1.82
C ILE A 49 -9.29 -1.18 2.70
N SER A 50 -9.93 -0.12 3.19
CA SER A 50 -11.17 -0.19 3.96
C SER A 50 -12.37 -0.64 3.14
N ALA A 51 -12.34 -0.47 1.82
CA ALA A 51 -13.44 -0.90 0.94
C ALA A 51 -13.74 -2.40 1.04
N ARG A 52 -12.80 -3.24 1.50
CA ARG A 52 -13.04 -4.68 1.71
C ARG A 52 -14.05 -4.97 2.82
N ASP A 53 -14.17 -4.03 3.77
CA ASP A 53 -15.01 -4.15 4.96
C ASP A 53 -16.36 -3.41 4.74
N GLU A 54 -16.61 -2.89 3.53
CA GLU A 54 -17.89 -2.31 3.16
C GLU A 54 -18.94 -3.41 2.92
N ASP A 55 -20.10 -3.27 3.56
CA ASP A 55 -21.21 -4.19 3.39
C ASP A 55 -21.67 -4.28 1.93
N GLY A 56 -21.69 -5.49 1.38
CA GLY A 56 -22.26 -5.79 0.06
C GLY A 56 -21.36 -5.50 -1.13
N ILE A 57 -20.09 -5.13 -0.94
CA ILE A 57 -19.16 -4.95 -2.06
C ILE A 57 -18.84 -6.29 -2.73
N THR A 58 -18.99 -6.37 -4.05
CA THR A 58 -18.61 -7.55 -4.83
C THR A 58 -17.12 -7.54 -5.17
N LEU A 59 -16.55 -8.72 -5.48
CA LEU A 59 -15.16 -8.82 -5.97
C LEU A 59 -14.92 -7.95 -7.22
N ALA A 60 -15.90 -7.90 -8.12
CA ALA A 60 -15.80 -7.12 -9.35
C ALA A 60 -15.74 -5.61 -9.07
N GLU A 61 -16.60 -5.12 -8.16
CA GLU A 61 -16.58 -3.73 -7.72
C GLU A 61 -15.29 -3.39 -6.98
N TYR A 62 -14.84 -4.25 -6.07
CA TYR A 62 -13.58 -4.08 -5.36
C TYR A 62 -12.39 -3.97 -6.32
N SER A 63 -12.36 -4.84 -7.34
CA SER A 63 -11.29 -4.86 -8.36
C SER A 63 -11.34 -3.65 -9.29
N SER A 64 -12.55 -3.20 -9.66
CA SER A 64 -12.75 -1.97 -10.44
C SER A 64 -12.26 -0.74 -9.67
N ARG A 65 -12.63 -0.62 -8.39
CA ARG A 65 -12.15 0.46 -7.50
C ARG A 65 -10.63 0.41 -7.30
N ALA A 66 -10.05 -0.79 -7.15
CA ALA A 66 -8.61 -0.96 -7.05
C ALA A 66 -7.89 -0.43 -8.30
N SER A 67 -8.43 -0.72 -9.49
CA SER A 67 -7.88 -0.25 -10.76
C SER A 67 -7.96 1.28 -10.88
N GLY A 68 -9.10 1.88 -10.53
CA GLY A 68 -9.25 3.34 -10.51
C GLY A 68 -8.35 4.04 -9.48
N THR A 69 -8.12 3.39 -8.33
CA THR A 69 -7.15 3.85 -7.31
C THR A 69 -5.73 3.84 -7.88
N LEU A 70 -5.32 2.75 -8.54
CA LEU A 70 -4.00 2.66 -9.16
C LEU A 70 -3.79 3.72 -10.24
N GLU A 71 -4.79 3.96 -11.10
CA GLU A 71 -4.72 5.01 -12.12
C GLU A 71 -4.59 6.41 -11.49
N SER A 72 -5.30 6.65 -10.38
CA SER A 72 -5.21 7.93 -9.66
C SER A 72 -3.84 8.12 -9.00
N LEU A 73 -3.27 7.06 -8.42
CA LEU A 73 -1.91 7.07 -7.89
C LEU A 73 -0.87 7.30 -8.99
N ASP A 74 -1.05 6.71 -10.17
CA ASP A 74 -0.20 6.96 -11.34
C ASP A 74 -0.27 8.42 -11.82
N LYS A 75 -1.47 9.04 -11.78
CA LYS A 75 -1.63 10.46 -12.07
C LYS A 75 -0.88 11.34 -11.07
N GLU A 76 -0.94 11.04 -9.77
CA GLU A 76 -0.18 11.79 -8.76
C GLU A 76 1.33 11.63 -8.94
N ALA A 77 1.82 10.42 -9.19
CA ALA A 77 3.24 10.19 -9.51
C ALA A 77 3.67 10.94 -10.77
N GLY A 78 2.84 10.94 -11.83
CA GLY A 78 3.10 11.67 -13.06
C GLY A 78 3.16 13.19 -12.87
N LYS A 79 2.30 13.76 -12.02
CA LYS A 79 2.37 15.18 -11.63
C LYS A 79 3.72 15.48 -11.00
N LEU A 80 4.15 14.69 -10.00
CA LEU A 80 5.44 14.89 -9.35
C LEU A 80 6.61 14.76 -10.34
N ALA A 81 6.55 13.83 -11.29
CA ALA A 81 7.60 13.64 -12.29
C ALA A 81 7.69 14.77 -13.34
N SER A 82 6.62 15.53 -13.55
CA SER A 82 6.55 16.58 -14.59
C SER A 82 6.93 17.98 -14.11
N VAL A 83 7.00 18.19 -12.79
CA VAL A 83 7.38 19.46 -12.18
C VAL A 83 8.91 19.56 -12.07
N ASP A 84 9.46 20.78 -12.10
CA ASP A 84 10.87 21.02 -11.80
C ASP A 84 11.10 21.05 -10.28
N TRP A 85 12.13 20.34 -9.81
CA TRP A 85 12.45 20.15 -8.40
C TRP A 85 13.85 20.65 -8.08
N SER A 86 14.14 21.87 -8.51
CA SER A 86 15.45 22.49 -8.37
C SER A 86 15.83 22.77 -6.91
N HIS A 87 14.86 22.86 -5.98
CA HIS A 87 15.11 23.27 -4.59
C HIS A 87 14.94 22.14 -3.58
N ARG A 88 13.98 21.22 -3.81
CA ARG A 88 13.60 20.13 -2.90
C ARG A 88 13.39 18.80 -3.64
N PRO A 89 14.42 18.28 -4.35
CA PRO A 89 14.31 16.98 -5.03
C PRO A 89 14.10 15.82 -4.06
N ALA A 90 14.60 15.92 -2.82
CA ALA A 90 14.39 14.90 -1.80
C ALA A 90 12.91 14.75 -1.40
N ASP A 91 12.17 15.85 -1.32
CA ASP A 91 10.74 15.84 -0.97
C ASP A 91 9.92 15.11 -2.05
N ARG A 92 10.27 15.32 -3.32
CA ARG A 92 9.72 14.56 -4.45
C ARG A 92 9.98 13.07 -4.30
N ASP A 93 11.22 12.68 -4.03
CA ASP A 93 11.62 11.28 -3.98
C ASP A 93 10.93 10.55 -2.82
N VAL A 94 10.78 11.22 -1.67
CA VAL A 94 9.99 10.71 -0.53
C VAL A 94 8.53 10.50 -0.93
N ALA A 95 7.91 11.49 -1.59
CA ALA A 95 6.54 11.39 -2.05
C ALA A 95 6.34 10.26 -3.08
N LEU A 96 7.26 10.12 -4.05
CA LEU A 96 7.22 9.04 -5.04
C LEU A 96 7.37 7.66 -4.41
N ALA A 97 8.32 7.49 -3.49
CA ALA A 97 8.51 6.23 -2.78
C ALA A 97 7.25 5.83 -1.98
N PHE A 98 6.58 6.81 -1.36
CA PHE A 98 5.32 6.59 -0.67
C PHE A 98 4.19 6.16 -1.63
N ILE A 99 4.04 6.84 -2.77
CA ILE A 99 3.04 6.50 -3.79
C ILE A 99 3.28 5.09 -4.36
N ASP A 100 4.53 4.73 -4.64
CA ASP A 100 4.88 3.38 -5.09
C ASP A 100 4.57 2.32 -4.03
N GLY A 101 4.79 2.65 -2.76
CA GLY A 101 4.35 1.87 -1.62
C GLY A 101 2.82 1.64 -1.62
N CYS A 102 2.03 2.72 -1.73
CA CYS A 102 0.57 2.63 -1.84
C CYS A 102 0.14 1.73 -3.01
N LYS A 103 0.74 1.89 -4.19
CA LYS A 103 0.45 1.06 -5.37
C LYS A 103 0.77 -0.42 -5.14
N ALA A 104 1.93 -0.72 -4.56
CA ALA A 104 2.32 -2.09 -4.25
C ALA A 104 1.35 -2.74 -3.26
N MET A 105 0.91 -2.00 -2.25
CA MET A 105 -0.02 -2.48 -1.23
C MET A 105 -1.45 -2.62 -1.75
N THR A 106 -1.92 -1.74 -2.63
CA THR A 106 -3.21 -1.91 -3.33
C THR A 106 -3.21 -3.16 -4.20
N ARG A 107 -2.12 -3.44 -4.94
CA ARG A 107 -1.98 -4.67 -5.74
C ARG A 107 -1.98 -5.92 -4.85
N LEU A 108 -1.24 -5.88 -3.75
CA LEU A 108 -1.21 -6.98 -2.76
C LEU A 108 -2.60 -7.23 -2.16
N ALA A 109 -3.33 -6.18 -1.79
CA ALA A 109 -4.68 -6.30 -1.25
C ALA A 109 -5.65 -6.91 -2.27
N SER A 110 -5.62 -6.43 -3.53
CA SER A 110 -6.42 -6.99 -4.63
C SER A 110 -6.10 -8.46 -4.89
N ALA A 111 -4.82 -8.83 -4.92
CA ALA A 111 -4.41 -10.22 -5.08
C ALA A 111 -4.94 -11.12 -3.93
N ARG A 112 -4.87 -10.63 -2.68
CA ARG A 112 -5.39 -11.36 -1.51
C ARG A 112 -6.91 -11.56 -1.56
N VAL A 113 -7.67 -10.52 -1.92
CA VAL A 113 -9.13 -10.65 -2.05
C VAL A 113 -9.50 -11.63 -3.16
N ARG A 114 -8.80 -11.59 -4.29
CA ARG A 114 -8.99 -12.57 -5.37
C ARG A 114 -8.68 -14.00 -4.89
N LEU A 115 -7.56 -14.22 -4.21
CA LEU A 115 -7.18 -15.53 -3.69
C LEU A 115 -8.17 -16.06 -2.64
N MET A 116 -8.78 -15.17 -1.83
CA MET A 116 -9.83 -15.54 -0.87
C MET A 116 -11.07 -16.11 -1.57
N VAL A 117 -11.47 -15.52 -2.70
CA VAL A 117 -12.59 -16.03 -3.50
C VAL A 117 -12.22 -17.33 -4.22
N GLU A 118 -11.00 -17.41 -4.78
CA GLU A 118 -10.49 -18.65 -5.39
C GLU A 118 -10.46 -19.80 -4.37
N GLU A 119 -10.04 -19.53 -3.13
CA GLU A 119 -10.03 -20.49 -2.02
C GLU A 119 -11.44 -20.94 -1.64
N SER A 120 -12.39 -20.00 -1.48
CA SER A 120 -13.78 -20.35 -1.17
C SER A 120 -14.38 -21.27 -2.23
N ASN A 121 -14.16 -20.95 -3.52
CA ASN A 121 -14.67 -21.77 -4.62
C ASN A 121 -14.00 -23.15 -4.68
N ALA A 122 -12.67 -23.22 -4.45
CA ALA A 122 -11.94 -24.48 -4.42
C ALA A 122 -12.37 -25.36 -3.23
N GLN A 123 -12.60 -24.74 -2.07
CA GLN A 123 -13.11 -25.44 -0.88
C GLN A 123 -14.51 -25.99 -1.12
N GLU A 124 -15.44 -25.20 -1.69
CA GLU A 124 -16.78 -25.67 -2.03
C GLU A 124 -16.76 -26.84 -3.03
N ALA A 125 -15.87 -26.79 -4.02
CA ALA A 125 -15.68 -27.87 -4.98
C ALA A 125 -15.13 -29.14 -4.32
N TYR A 126 -14.15 -28.99 -3.43
CA TYR A 126 -13.58 -30.08 -2.65
C TYR A 126 -14.63 -30.72 -1.72
N ASP A 127 -15.40 -29.92 -0.99
CA ASP A 127 -16.44 -30.40 -0.07
C ASP A 127 -17.54 -31.13 -0.83
N ARG A 128 -17.93 -30.64 -2.01
CA ARG A 128 -18.89 -31.31 -2.89
C ARG A 128 -18.35 -32.64 -3.39
N ALA A 129 -17.11 -32.67 -3.90
CA ALA A 129 -16.48 -33.89 -4.40
C ALA A 129 -16.30 -34.94 -3.30
N THR A 130 -16.00 -34.49 -2.08
CA THR A 130 -15.90 -35.36 -0.89
C THR A 130 -17.25 -36.01 -0.57
N LYS A 131 -18.35 -35.23 -0.58
CA LYS A 131 -19.71 -35.76 -0.39
C LYS A 131 -20.10 -36.76 -1.48
N GLU A 132 -19.88 -36.40 -2.75
CA GLU A 132 -20.17 -37.27 -3.90
C GLU A 132 -19.44 -38.61 -3.79
N LEU A 133 -18.16 -38.59 -3.39
CA LEU A 133 -17.35 -39.79 -3.19
C LEU A 133 -17.85 -40.64 -2.01
N HIS A 134 -18.32 -40.01 -0.92
CA HIS A 134 -18.86 -40.72 0.23
C HIS A 134 -20.18 -41.45 -0.10
N GLU A 135 -20.99 -40.84 -0.97
CA GLU A 135 -22.26 -41.39 -1.47
C GLU A 135 -22.07 -42.30 -2.70
N ALA A 136 -20.83 -42.60 -3.09
CA ALA A 136 -20.54 -43.36 -4.30
C ALA A 136 -20.96 -44.83 -4.19
N SER A 137 -21.76 -45.30 -5.14
CA SER A 137 -21.94 -46.73 -5.39
C SER A 137 -20.66 -47.36 -5.97
N SER A 138 -20.50 -48.67 -5.86
CA SER A 138 -19.31 -49.39 -6.34
C SER A 138 -19.00 -49.14 -7.83
N SER A 139 -20.03 -48.97 -8.67
CA SER A 139 -19.88 -48.68 -10.10
C SER A 139 -19.48 -47.24 -10.42
N GLU A 140 -19.66 -46.30 -9.49
CA GLU A 140 -19.35 -44.88 -9.70
C GLU A 140 -18.07 -44.43 -9.02
N ARG A 141 -17.52 -45.27 -8.14
CA ARG A 141 -16.43 -44.92 -7.24
C ARG A 141 -15.17 -44.44 -7.96
N GLU A 142 -14.84 -45.01 -9.11
CA GLU A 142 -13.62 -44.64 -9.85
C GLU A 142 -13.67 -43.20 -10.38
N TRP A 143 -14.75 -42.79 -11.03
CA TRP A 143 -14.85 -41.44 -11.60
C TRP A 143 -15.05 -40.37 -10.52
N LYS A 144 -15.80 -40.70 -9.46
CA LYS A 144 -15.96 -39.83 -8.28
C LYS A 144 -14.64 -39.64 -7.53
N HIS A 145 -13.81 -40.69 -7.43
CA HIS A 145 -12.47 -40.58 -6.87
C HIS A 145 -11.56 -39.68 -7.71
N LYS A 146 -11.60 -39.80 -9.05
CA LYS A 146 -10.85 -38.89 -9.95
C LYS A 146 -11.27 -37.42 -9.77
N ARG A 147 -12.58 -37.15 -9.61
CA ARG A 147 -13.08 -35.80 -9.29
C ARG A 147 -12.59 -35.28 -7.95
N PHE A 148 -12.65 -36.11 -6.91
CA PHE A 148 -12.11 -35.75 -5.60
C PHE A 148 -10.62 -35.41 -5.66
N ALA A 149 -9.81 -36.23 -6.34
CA ALA A 149 -8.39 -35.97 -6.50
C ALA A 149 -8.14 -34.63 -7.21
N SER A 150 -8.83 -34.35 -8.32
CA SER A 150 -8.73 -33.06 -9.02
C SER A 150 -9.10 -31.87 -8.14
N ALA A 151 -10.22 -31.95 -7.39
CA ALA A 151 -10.64 -30.86 -6.51
C ALA A 151 -9.68 -30.65 -5.33
N SER A 152 -9.08 -31.73 -4.83
CA SER A 152 -8.02 -31.67 -3.82
C SER A 152 -6.77 -30.98 -4.35
N ASP A 153 -6.32 -31.34 -5.56
CA ASP A 153 -5.15 -30.72 -6.20
C ASP A 153 -5.38 -29.22 -6.45
N ASP A 154 -6.58 -28.83 -6.89
CA ASP A 154 -6.96 -27.43 -7.10
C ASP A 154 -6.96 -26.62 -5.78
N LEU A 155 -7.47 -27.21 -4.69
CA LEU A 155 -7.43 -26.59 -3.36
C LEU A 155 -5.99 -26.43 -2.86
N ILE A 156 -5.16 -27.47 -2.98
CA ILE A 156 -3.74 -27.43 -2.60
C ILE A 156 -3.01 -26.34 -3.39
N ALA A 157 -3.22 -26.27 -4.71
CA ALA A 157 -2.60 -25.26 -5.56
C ALA A 157 -3.01 -23.83 -5.15
N THR A 158 -4.27 -23.63 -4.77
CA THR A 158 -4.79 -22.33 -4.32
C THR A 158 -4.20 -21.92 -2.96
N LEU A 159 -4.12 -22.87 -2.02
CA LEU A 159 -3.49 -22.65 -0.71
C LEU A 159 -1.99 -22.33 -0.86
N GLN A 160 -1.30 -23.01 -1.78
CA GLN A 160 0.10 -22.75 -2.08
C GLN A 160 0.32 -21.32 -2.59
N LYS A 161 -0.52 -20.85 -3.53
CA LYS A 161 -0.48 -19.44 -3.99
C LYS A 161 -0.66 -18.44 -2.85
N LYS A 162 -1.57 -18.72 -1.92
CA LYS A 162 -1.83 -17.87 -0.74
C LYS A 162 -0.62 -17.82 0.21
N ILE A 163 0.04 -18.95 0.41
CA ILE A 163 1.30 -19.03 1.18
C ILE A 163 2.39 -18.19 0.51
N ASP A 164 2.55 -18.32 -0.81
CA ASP A 164 3.62 -17.61 -1.53
C ASP A 164 3.39 -16.10 -1.57
N GLU A 165 2.13 -15.65 -1.74
CA GLU A 165 1.80 -14.22 -1.63
C GLU A 165 2.03 -13.69 -0.22
N SER A 166 1.76 -14.50 0.82
CA SER A 166 2.02 -14.14 2.22
C SER A 166 3.52 -14.01 2.51
N LYS A 167 4.34 -14.96 2.04
CA LYS A 167 5.82 -14.90 2.17
C LYS A 167 6.38 -13.65 1.50
N GLY A 168 5.86 -13.28 0.34
CA GLY A 168 6.25 -12.07 -0.38
C GLY A 168 5.72 -10.76 0.23
N ALA A 169 4.73 -10.82 1.13
CA ALA A 169 4.08 -9.63 1.67
C ALA A 169 4.93 -8.89 2.71
N LYS A 170 5.67 -9.61 3.57
CA LYS A 170 6.42 -9.01 4.68
C LYS A 170 7.38 -7.92 4.18
N GLY A 171 8.21 -8.24 3.20
CA GLY A 171 9.16 -7.27 2.63
C GLY A 171 8.49 -6.10 1.90
N LYS A 172 7.29 -6.30 1.33
CA LYS A 172 6.50 -5.20 0.73
C LYS A 172 5.98 -4.26 1.82
N ILE A 173 5.47 -4.82 2.91
CA ILE A 173 4.93 -4.07 4.07
C ILE A 173 6.04 -3.29 4.77
N GLU A 174 7.20 -3.90 5.00
CA GLU A 174 8.37 -3.22 5.61
C GLU A 174 8.82 -2.02 4.78
N LYS A 175 8.94 -2.18 3.45
CA LYS A 175 9.27 -1.07 2.54
C LYS A 175 8.23 0.04 2.56
N PHE A 176 6.95 -0.33 2.60
CA PHE A 176 5.85 0.63 2.67
C PHE A 176 5.88 1.45 3.97
N LEU A 177 6.07 0.77 5.11
CA LEU A 177 6.17 1.44 6.41
C LEU A 177 7.41 2.34 6.49
N ALA A 178 8.54 1.93 5.91
CA ALA A 178 9.72 2.79 5.83
C ALA A 178 9.47 4.05 4.98
N ALA A 179 8.71 3.94 3.89
CA ALA A 179 8.32 5.10 3.08
C ALA A 179 7.36 6.03 3.84
N ASP A 180 6.43 5.48 4.62
CA ASP A 180 5.55 6.25 5.51
C ASP A 180 6.34 6.99 6.61
N ASP A 181 7.31 6.32 7.24
CA ASP A 181 8.17 6.95 8.26
C ASP A 181 9.08 8.05 7.63
N ALA A 182 9.52 7.88 6.38
CA ALA A 182 10.24 8.92 5.63
C ALA A 182 9.35 10.15 5.35
N VAL A 183 8.09 9.94 4.99
CA VAL A 183 7.08 11.01 4.85
C VAL A 183 6.91 11.77 6.16
N LYS A 184 6.77 11.06 7.28
CA LYS A 184 6.61 11.69 8.60
C LYS A 184 7.83 12.50 9.02
N THR A 185 9.02 12.01 8.69
CA THR A 185 10.29 12.71 8.94
C THR A 185 10.40 13.98 8.09
N ALA A 186 9.99 13.92 6.81
CA ALA A 186 10.13 15.03 5.86
C ALA A 186 9.05 16.12 6.04
N PHE A 187 7.80 15.72 6.27
CA PHE A 187 6.65 16.63 6.23
C PHE A 187 5.90 16.77 7.57
N GLY A 188 6.22 15.93 8.55
CA GLY A 188 5.62 15.92 9.88
C GLY A 188 4.84 14.64 10.19
N GLU A 189 4.78 14.29 11.48
CA GLU A 189 4.21 13.03 12.01
C GLU A 189 2.76 12.71 11.57
N ASN A 190 2.01 13.72 11.14
CA ASN A 190 0.60 13.59 10.72
C ASN A 190 0.39 13.63 9.20
N LYS A 191 1.46 13.52 8.39
CA LYS A 191 1.41 13.77 6.94
C LYS A 191 1.49 12.53 6.03
N GLY A 192 1.46 11.33 6.58
CA GLY A 192 1.42 10.06 5.85
C GLY A 192 0.14 9.26 6.12
N LEU A 193 0.30 7.96 6.34
CA LEU A 193 -0.79 7.08 6.74
C LEU A 193 -1.37 7.48 8.10
N SER A 194 -2.67 7.24 8.25
CA SER A 194 -3.32 7.31 9.53
C SER A 194 -2.73 6.27 10.50
N LYS A 195 -2.66 6.66 11.77
CA LYS A 195 -2.10 5.81 12.84
C LYS A 195 -2.72 4.40 12.90
N PRO A 196 -4.07 4.23 12.79
CA PRO A 196 -4.67 2.90 12.80
C PRO A 196 -4.17 2.01 11.66
N VAL A 197 -4.08 2.56 10.44
CA VAL A 197 -3.65 1.82 9.26
C VAL A 197 -2.18 1.43 9.36
N ALA A 198 -1.31 2.35 9.78
CA ALA A 198 0.10 2.05 10.00
C ALA A 198 0.31 0.98 11.09
N GLU A 199 -0.46 1.02 12.18
CA GLU A 199 -0.42 0.00 13.24
C GLU A 199 -0.88 -1.37 12.76
N ASP A 200 -1.93 -1.44 11.94
CA ASP A 200 -2.40 -2.71 11.40
C ASP A 200 -1.37 -3.37 10.47
N PHE A 201 -0.67 -2.58 9.65
CA PHE A 201 0.45 -3.09 8.87
C PHE A 201 1.62 -3.54 9.75
N ARG A 202 1.97 -2.80 10.81
CA ARG A 202 3.00 -3.21 11.77
C ARG A 202 2.64 -4.53 12.46
N LYS A 203 1.40 -4.69 12.92
CA LYS A 203 0.91 -5.95 13.52
C LYS A 203 1.02 -7.12 12.55
N SER A 204 0.79 -6.89 11.26
CA SER A 204 0.82 -7.95 10.24
C SER A 204 2.22 -8.51 9.95
N ILE A 205 3.28 -7.85 10.40
CA ILE A 205 4.68 -8.30 10.24
C ILE A 205 5.38 -8.60 11.58
N SER A 206 4.77 -8.22 12.70
CA SER A 206 5.26 -8.55 14.03
C SER A 206 5.19 -10.06 14.28
N PRO A 207 6.22 -10.68 14.88
CA PRO A 207 6.13 -12.06 15.32
C PRO A 207 4.99 -12.20 16.35
N PRO A 208 4.31 -13.35 16.42
CA PRO A 208 3.31 -13.58 17.45
C PRO A 208 3.95 -13.36 18.83
N PRO A 209 3.23 -12.74 19.79
CA PRO A 209 3.76 -12.57 21.13
C PRO A 209 4.16 -13.95 21.69
N PRO A 210 5.29 -14.04 22.41
CA PRO A 210 5.70 -15.31 23.01
C PRO A 210 4.55 -15.85 23.86
N GLU A 211 4.18 -17.12 23.65
CA GLU A 211 3.26 -17.82 24.54
C GLU A 211 3.80 -17.66 25.96
N LYS A 212 3.01 -17.05 26.84
CA LYS A 212 3.34 -17.06 28.25
C LYS A 212 3.21 -18.51 28.68
N ASP A 213 4.35 -19.14 29.01
CA ASP A 213 4.39 -20.38 29.79
C ASP A 213 3.63 -20.13 31.10
N SER A 214 2.33 -20.41 31.10
CA SER A 214 1.52 -20.52 32.30
C SER A 214 1.73 -21.91 32.88
N ASP A 215 2.99 -22.27 33.17
CA ASP A 215 3.38 -23.46 33.92
C ASP A 215 4.73 -23.23 34.59
N ALA A 216 4.80 -22.19 35.42
CA ALA A 216 5.75 -22.15 36.53
C ALA A 216 4.95 -22.13 37.83
N LYS A 217 4.39 -23.30 38.18
CA LYS A 217 4.12 -23.61 39.59
C LYS A 217 5.46 -23.63 40.33
N SER A 218 5.59 -22.79 41.34
CA SER A 218 6.49 -23.00 42.48
C SER A 218 5.75 -22.58 43.74
#